data_AF-A0A336N270-F1
#
_entry.id   AF-A0A336N270-F1
#
_cell.length_a   1.000
_cell.length_b   1.000
_cell.length_c   1.000
_cell.angle_alpha   90.00
_cell.angle_beta   90.00
_cell.angle_gamma   90.00
#
_symmetry.space_group_name_H-M   'P 1'
#
loop_
_entity.id
_entity.type
_entity.pdbx_description
1 polymer ?
#
loop_
_entity_poly.entity_id
_entity_poly.type
_entity_poly.pdbx_seq_one_letter_code
_entity_poly.pdbx_strand_id
1 'polypeptide(L)'
;MKFFILLIVVAGALAQDAKYCDPALCQFYTSAGYVTRPHIACPGNAPSSCPAGAAAIPMDAAMQSFILQKHNSYRNALAGGSVNGFATAARMPEMTWDSELAYIAAQNVMRCVYGHDQCRNTAAFKYAGQNIGYGTGYSDNKSFVTVIIDNWWNEYKVATQAVLDKYVST
;
A
#
# COMPACT_ATOMS: atom_id res chain seq x y z
N MET A 1 -23.77 43.20 20.98
CA MET A 1 -22.58 42.33 20.94
C MET A 1 -23.02 41.02 20.29
N LYS A 2 -22.66 40.76 19.03
CA LYS A 2 -23.09 39.56 18.29
C LYS A 2 -22.01 38.49 18.47
N PHE A 3 -22.34 37.40 19.18
CA PHE A 3 -21.49 36.23 19.29
C PHE A 3 -21.63 35.39 18.01
N PHE A 4 -20.52 35.17 17.30
CA PHE A 4 -20.42 34.15 16.27
C PHE A 4 -19.80 32.90 16.89
N ILE A 5 -20.57 31.82 16.98
CA ILE A 5 -20.04 30.50 17.30
C ILE A 5 -19.73 29.82 15.97
N LEU A 6 -18.45 29.72 15.63
CA LEU A 6 -17.97 28.91 14.52
C LEU A 6 -17.72 27.48 15.05
N LEU A 7 -18.71 26.61 14.93
CA LEU A 7 -18.54 25.18 15.16
C LEU A 7 -17.96 24.55 13.89
N ILE A 8 -16.64 24.47 13.80
CA ILE A 8 -15.98 23.58 12.85
C ILE A 8 -15.88 22.20 13.52
N VAL A 9 -16.84 21.33 13.24
CA VAL A 9 -16.70 19.90 13.50
C VAL A 9 -16.19 19.26 12.20
N VAL A 10 -14.87 19.14 12.04
CA VAL A 10 -14.33 18.22 11.03
C VAL A 10 -14.33 16.81 11.63
N ALA A 11 -15.49 16.16 11.59
CA ALA A 11 -15.54 14.71 11.69
C ALA A 11 -15.09 14.15 10.33
N GLY A 12 -13.77 14.07 10.12
CA GLY A 12 -13.19 13.44 8.95
C GLY A 12 -13.34 11.93 9.04
N ALA A 13 -14.55 11.40 8.82
CA ALA A 13 -14.64 10.10 8.21
C ALA A 13 -13.95 10.22 6.86
N LEU A 14 -12.99 9.33 6.54
CA LEU A 14 -12.46 9.25 5.18
C LEU A 14 -13.62 8.88 4.28
N ALA A 15 -14.32 9.89 3.76
CA ALA A 15 -15.38 9.69 2.80
C ALA A 15 -14.74 8.95 1.62
N GLN A 16 -15.21 7.71 1.41
CA GLN A 16 -14.82 6.94 0.25
C GLN A 16 -15.22 7.75 -0.99
N ASP A 17 -14.27 7.99 -1.89
CA ASP A 17 -14.49 8.85 -3.04
C ASP A 17 -15.22 8.06 -4.14
N ALA A 18 -16.38 8.57 -4.58
CA ALA A 18 -17.20 7.95 -5.61
C ALA A 18 -16.44 7.75 -6.93
N LYS A 19 -15.35 8.48 -7.18
CA LYS A 19 -14.49 8.27 -8.36
C LYS A 19 -13.95 6.85 -8.47
N TYR A 20 -13.77 6.15 -7.34
CA TYR A 20 -13.26 4.79 -7.32
C TYR A 20 -14.33 3.74 -7.68
N CYS A 21 -15.59 4.14 -7.82
CA CYS A 21 -16.65 3.25 -8.28
C CYS A 21 -16.72 3.10 -9.80
N ASP A 22 -15.84 3.79 -10.55
CA ASP A 22 -15.74 3.61 -11.99
C ASP A 22 -15.34 2.15 -12.33
N PRO A 23 -16.20 1.38 -13.03
CA PRO A 23 -15.90 0.00 -13.37
C PRO A 23 -14.65 -0.14 -14.25
N ALA A 24 -14.26 0.89 -14.99
CA ALA A 24 -13.07 0.87 -15.84
C ALA A 24 -11.76 0.74 -15.03
N LEU A 25 -11.75 1.15 -13.75
CA LEU A 25 -10.59 0.94 -12.87
C LEU A 25 -10.35 -0.53 -12.56
N CYS A 26 -11.42 -1.35 -12.53
CA CYS A 26 -11.37 -2.72 -12.03
C CYS A 26 -11.95 -3.74 -13.00
N GLN A 27 -11.95 -3.43 -14.29
CA GLN A 27 -12.34 -4.36 -15.34
C GLN A 27 -11.10 -5.13 -15.82
N PHE A 28 -11.13 -6.45 -15.64
CA PHE A 28 -10.04 -7.36 -16.01
C PHE A 28 -10.51 -8.32 -17.09
N TYR A 29 -9.63 -8.67 -18.02
CA TYR A 29 -9.92 -9.71 -19.01
C TYR A 29 -9.44 -11.07 -18.48
N THR A 30 -10.32 -12.06 -18.51
CA THR A 30 -10.05 -13.44 -18.09
C THR A 30 -10.34 -14.39 -19.26
N SER A 31 -10.00 -15.67 -19.11
CA SER A 31 -10.37 -16.70 -20.09
C SER A 31 -11.89 -16.84 -20.28
N ALA A 32 -12.70 -16.39 -19.32
CA ALA A 32 -14.15 -16.37 -19.38
C ALA A 32 -14.72 -15.02 -19.87
N GLY A 33 -13.87 -14.07 -20.26
CA GLY A 33 -14.25 -12.71 -20.68
C GLY A 33 -13.97 -11.64 -19.63
N TYR A 34 -14.60 -10.47 -19.80
CA TYR A 34 -14.42 -9.34 -18.90
C TYR A 34 -15.13 -9.56 -17.56
N VAL A 35 -14.41 -9.31 -16.47
CA VAL A 35 -14.93 -9.35 -15.09
C VAL A 35 -14.59 -8.03 -14.41
N THR A 36 -15.60 -7.41 -13.81
CA THR A 36 -15.42 -6.21 -12.97
C THR A 36 -15.33 -6.63 -11.50
N ARG A 37 -14.28 -6.19 -10.81
CA ARG A 37 -14.07 -6.44 -9.38
C ARG A 37 -14.38 -5.19 -8.56
N PRO A 38 -14.83 -5.32 -7.30
CA PRO A 38 -15.05 -4.19 -6.42
C PRO A 38 -13.72 -3.47 -6.13
N HIS A 39 -13.69 -2.16 -6.39
CA HIS A 39 -12.58 -1.31 -5.96
C HIS A 39 -12.64 -1.11 -4.45
N ILE A 40 -11.51 -1.25 -3.75
CA ILE A 40 -11.42 -1.18 -2.29
C ILE A 40 -11.83 0.19 -1.72
N ALA A 41 -11.59 1.25 -2.47
CA ALA A 41 -11.91 2.63 -2.06
C ALA A 41 -13.27 3.16 -2.57
N CYS A 42 -14.07 2.36 -3.27
CA CYS A 42 -15.43 2.75 -3.66
C CYS A 42 -16.38 2.59 -2.46
N PRO A 43 -17.19 3.63 -2.14
CA PRO A 43 -18.21 3.59 -1.09
C PRO A 43 -18.97 2.28 -0.98
N GLY A 44 -18.88 1.62 0.18
CA GLY A 44 -19.65 0.42 0.52
C GLY A 44 -19.00 -0.91 0.12
N ASN A 45 -17.94 -0.90 -0.69
CA ASN A 45 -17.22 -2.13 -1.06
C ASN A 45 -16.30 -2.67 0.05
N ALA A 46 -16.03 -1.85 1.05
CA ALA A 46 -15.07 -2.11 2.11
C ALA A 46 -15.71 -1.95 3.50
N PRO A 47 -16.68 -2.80 3.88
CA PRO A 47 -17.25 -2.75 5.22
C PRO A 47 -16.16 -3.02 6.27
N SER A 48 -16.18 -2.25 7.35
CA SER A 48 -15.23 -2.42 8.45
C SER A 48 -15.62 -3.61 9.33
N SER A 49 -14.66 -4.47 9.64
CA SER A 49 -14.74 -5.48 10.70
C SER A 49 -13.73 -5.23 11.81
N CYS A 50 -13.32 -3.96 11.99
CA CYS A 50 -12.39 -3.59 13.04
C CYS A 50 -13.01 -3.73 14.44
N PRO A 51 -12.25 -4.23 15.43
CA PRO A 51 -12.72 -4.25 16.81
C PRO A 51 -12.86 -2.83 17.36
N ALA A 52 -13.69 -2.68 18.40
CA ALA A 52 -13.81 -1.41 19.11
C ALA A 52 -12.45 -0.94 19.63
N GLY A 53 -12.14 0.35 19.45
CA GLY A 53 -10.86 0.94 19.84
C GLY A 53 -9.72 0.71 18.84
N ALA A 54 -9.96 0.06 17.70
CA ALA A 54 -8.99 0.01 16.62
C ALA A 54 -8.63 1.43 16.16
N ALA A 55 -7.33 1.69 16.02
CA ALA A 55 -6.81 2.98 15.57
C ALA A 55 -5.83 2.76 14.42
N ALA A 56 -5.89 3.64 13.42
CA ALA A 56 -4.90 3.66 12.35
C ALA A 56 -3.57 4.21 12.86
N ILE A 57 -2.46 3.62 12.43
CA ILE A 57 -1.14 4.22 12.60
C ILE A 57 -1.09 5.50 11.76
N PRO A 58 -0.76 6.67 12.35
CA PRO A 58 -0.62 7.90 11.59
C PRO A 58 0.48 7.77 10.53
N MET A 59 0.13 7.99 9.27
CA MET A 59 1.09 8.11 8.17
C MET A 59 1.50 9.59 8.01
N ASP A 60 2.12 10.16 9.04
CA ASP A 60 2.67 11.51 9.00
C ASP A 60 3.96 11.58 8.14
N ALA A 61 4.48 12.79 7.91
CA ALA A 61 5.67 12.99 7.07
C ALA A 61 6.90 12.21 7.57
N ALA A 62 7.03 12.01 8.89
CA ALA A 62 8.15 11.27 9.46
C ALA A 62 8.02 9.77 9.18
N MET A 63 6.83 9.21 9.35
CA MET A 63 6.55 7.80 9.02
C MET A 63 6.67 7.53 7.52
N GLN A 64 6.13 8.42 6.67
CA GLN A 64 6.26 8.31 5.21
C GLN A 64 7.73 8.33 4.77
N SER A 65 8.52 9.29 5.28
CA SER A 65 9.94 9.39 4.96
C SER A 65 10.71 8.16 5.44
N PHE A 66 10.39 7.64 6.62
CA PHE A 66 10.99 6.42 7.16
C PHE A 66 10.72 5.21 6.26
N ILE A 67 9.46 5.00 5.85
CA ILE A 67 9.08 3.91 4.96
C ILE A 67 9.82 4.01 3.62
N LEU A 68 9.85 5.20 3.01
CA LEU A 68 10.56 5.44 1.75
C LEU A 68 12.05 5.17 1.88
N GLN A 69 12.71 5.74 2.91
CA GLN A 69 14.14 5.57 3.13
C GLN A 69 14.49 4.08 3.23
N LYS A 70 13.67 3.29 3.93
CA LYS A 70 13.91 1.86 4.11
C LYS A 70 13.79 1.09 2.80
N HIS A 71 12.73 1.32 2.03
CA HIS A 71 12.55 0.70 0.71
C HIS A 71 13.66 1.11 -0.26
N ASN A 72 13.97 2.40 -0.35
CA ASN A 72 14.99 2.92 -1.26
C ASN A 72 16.40 2.43 -0.88
N SER A 73 16.70 2.26 0.41
CA SER A 73 17.98 1.67 0.86
C SER A 73 18.14 0.24 0.37
N TYR A 74 17.09 -0.58 0.45
CA TYR A 74 17.12 -1.95 -0.07
C TYR A 74 17.18 -2.03 -1.59
N ARG A 75 16.40 -1.19 -2.27
CA ARG A 75 16.44 -1.09 -3.73
C ARG A 75 17.83 -0.69 -4.23
N ASN A 76 18.47 0.27 -3.57
CA ASN A 76 19.83 0.70 -3.87
C ASN A 76 20.86 -0.41 -3.63
N ALA A 77 20.75 -1.14 -2.51
CA ALA A 77 21.63 -2.28 -2.23
C ALA A 77 21.52 -3.38 -3.30
N LEU A 78 20.30 -3.74 -3.71
CA LEU A 78 20.09 -4.71 -4.80
C LEU A 78 20.65 -4.20 -6.12
N ALA A 79 20.31 -2.96 -6.48
CA ALA A 79 20.72 -2.36 -7.75
C ALA A 79 22.24 -2.23 -7.88
N GLY A 80 22.91 -1.88 -6.79
CA GLY A 80 24.36 -1.73 -6.72
C GLY A 80 25.13 -3.05 -6.60
N GLY A 81 24.47 -4.20 -6.54
CA GLY A 81 25.11 -5.51 -6.44
C GLY A 81 25.62 -5.87 -5.04
N SER A 82 25.15 -5.19 -4.00
CA SER A 82 25.51 -5.49 -2.60
C SER A 82 24.77 -6.70 -2.03
N VAL A 83 23.85 -7.30 -2.79
CA VAL A 83 23.07 -8.47 -2.39
C VAL A 83 23.57 -9.69 -3.14
N ASN A 84 24.26 -10.58 -2.43
CA ASN A 84 24.85 -11.79 -3.00
C ASN A 84 23.80 -12.65 -3.72
N GLY A 85 24.17 -13.20 -4.87
CA GLY A 85 23.31 -14.07 -5.67
C GLY A 85 22.39 -13.33 -6.65
N PHE A 86 22.49 -12.00 -6.72
CA PHE A 86 21.73 -11.16 -7.65
C PHE A 86 22.66 -10.29 -8.49
N ALA A 87 22.28 -10.07 -9.75
CA ALA A 87 22.95 -9.15 -10.66
C ALA A 87 22.58 -7.70 -10.32
N THR A 88 23.48 -6.77 -10.66
CA THR A 88 23.19 -5.33 -10.61
C THR A 88 22.00 -4.98 -11.51
N ALA A 89 21.18 -4.03 -11.09
CA ALA A 89 20.02 -3.60 -11.89
C ALA A 89 20.42 -2.47 -12.85
N ALA A 90 20.08 -2.61 -14.13
CA ALA A 90 20.31 -1.55 -15.12
C ALA A 90 19.44 -0.30 -14.86
N ARG A 91 18.23 -0.49 -14.32
CA ARG A 91 17.28 0.60 -14.04
C ARG A 91 16.41 0.28 -12.83
N MET A 92 16.76 0.85 -11.68
CA MET A 92 16.00 0.73 -10.43
C MET A 92 15.76 2.12 -9.82
N PRO A 93 14.74 2.87 -10.26
CA PRO A 93 14.53 4.25 -9.82
C PRO A 93 14.18 4.33 -8.33
N GLU A 94 14.50 5.46 -7.72
CA GLU A 94 14.07 5.79 -6.37
C GLU A 94 12.53 5.86 -6.29
N MET A 95 11.95 5.28 -5.24
CA MET A 95 10.52 5.39 -4.97
C MET A 95 10.21 6.73 -4.32
N THR A 96 9.09 7.33 -4.72
CA THR A 96 8.49 8.50 -4.08
C THR A 96 7.16 8.10 -3.42
N TRP A 97 6.73 8.89 -2.43
CA TRP A 97 5.43 8.69 -1.80
C TRP A 97 4.32 9.15 -2.75
N ASP A 98 3.26 8.35 -2.85
CA ASP A 98 2.05 8.70 -3.58
C ASP A 98 0.86 8.73 -2.62
N SER A 99 0.22 9.89 -2.51
CA SER A 99 -0.87 10.10 -1.55
C SER A 99 -2.16 9.37 -1.94
N GLU A 100 -2.38 9.13 -3.23
CA GLU A 100 -3.55 8.39 -3.72
C GLU A 100 -3.42 6.90 -3.36
N LEU A 101 -2.27 6.28 -3.64
CA LEU A 101 -1.97 4.91 -3.24
C LEU A 101 -2.02 4.73 -1.72
N ALA A 102 -1.52 5.69 -0.95
CA ALA A 102 -1.59 5.68 0.51
C ALA A 102 -3.04 5.71 1.03
N TYR A 103 -3.88 6.56 0.45
CA TYR A 103 -5.31 6.62 0.77
C TYR A 103 -6.00 5.28 0.49
N ILE A 104 -5.76 4.69 -0.69
CA ILE A 104 -6.36 3.41 -1.08
C ILE A 104 -5.89 2.27 -0.17
N ALA A 105 -4.59 2.24 0.19
CA ALA A 105 -4.05 1.28 1.15
C ALA A 105 -4.73 1.41 2.53
N ALA A 106 -4.98 2.63 2.99
CA ALA A 106 -5.71 2.88 4.23
C ALA A 106 -7.14 2.29 4.18
N GLN A 107 -7.84 2.38 3.04
CA GLN A 107 -9.17 1.74 2.89
C GLN A 107 -9.11 0.23 3.08
N ASN A 108 -8.03 -0.44 2.66
CA ASN A 108 -7.88 -1.87 2.92
C ASN A 108 -7.64 -2.15 4.42
N VAL A 109 -6.74 -1.40 5.05
CA VAL A 109 -6.38 -1.59 6.47
C VAL A 109 -7.57 -1.32 7.40
N MET A 110 -8.41 -0.32 7.11
CA MET A 110 -9.59 0.03 7.92
C MET A 110 -10.71 -1.02 7.90
N ARG A 111 -10.54 -2.09 7.12
CA ARG A 111 -11.41 -3.28 7.21
C ARG A 111 -11.01 -4.19 8.35
N CYS A 112 -9.75 -4.15 8.79
CA CYS A 112 -9.16 -5.10 9.73
C CYS A 112 -9.31 -6.57 9.31
N VAL A 113 -9.34 -6.82 7.99
CA VAL A 113 -9.32 -8.16 7.41
C VAL A 113 -7.93 -8.37 6.81
N TYR A 114 -7.19 -9.35 7.32
CA TYR A 114 -5.89 -9.69 6.75
C TYR A 114 -6.07 -10.38 5.40
N GLY A 115 -5.74 -9.67 4.32
CA GLY A 115 -5.82 -10.20 2.97
C GLY A 115 -5.80 -9.10 1.91
N HIS A 116 -5.47 -9.50 0.68
CA HIS A 116 -5.49 -8.60 -0.46
C HIS A 116 -6.92 -8.20 -0.82
N ASP A 117 -7.12 -6.91 -1.08
CA ASP A 117 -8.31 -6.45 -1.77
C ASP A 117 -8.32 -6.93 -3.24
N GLN A 118 -9.50 -6.89 -3.86
CA GLN A 118 -9.69 -7.41 -5.21
C GLN A 118 -9.23 -6.44 -6.30
N CYS A 119 -9.21 -5.13 -6.01
CA CYS A 119 -8.80 -4.07 -6.92
C CYS A 119 -8.50 -2.76 -6.17
N ARG A 120 -7.39 -2.12 -6.54
CA ARG A 120 -6.85 -0.87 -5.95
C ARG A 120 -6.27 0.08 -7.00
N ASN A 121 -6.70 -0.09 -8.24
CA ASN A 121 -6.13 0.60 -9.39
C ASN A 121 -6.51 2.09 -9.38
N THR A 122 -5.57 2.92 -9.78
CA THR A 122 -5.85 4.34 -10.05
C THR A 122 -5.87 4.60 -11.55
N ALA A 123 -6.31 5.79 -11.95
CA ALA A 123 -6.23 6.21 -13.35
C ALA A 123 -4.78 6.21 -13.86
N ALA A 124 -3.82 6.58 -13.00
CA ALA A 124 -2.39 6.58 -13.30
C ALA A 124 -1.74 5.18 -13.16
N PHE A 125 -2.22 4.39 -12.20
CA PHE A 125 -1.63 3.09 -11.83
C PHE A 125 -2.67 1.96 -11.98
N LYS A 126 -2.87 1.51 -13.22
CA LYS A 126 -3.89 0.49 -13.59
C LYS A 126 -3.60 -0.94 -13.11
N TYR A 127 -2.43 -1.17 -12.52
CA TYR A 127 -1.99 -2.48 -12.01
C TYR A 127 -1.22 -2.30 -10.69
N ALA A 128 -1.77 -1.50 -9.79
CA ALA A 128 -1.12 -1.19 -8.52
C ALA A 128 -0.90 -2.46 -7.67
N GLY A 129 0.36 -2.73 -7.34
CA GLY A 129 0.77 -3.83 -6.48
C GLY A 129 0.40 -3.61 -5.01
N GLN A 130 0.62 -4.62 -4.16
CA GLN A 130 0.38 -4.52 -2.73
C GLN A 130 1.23 -5.53 -1.97
N ASN A 131 1.88 -5.07 -0.90
CA ASN A 131 2.39 -5.92 0.17
C ASN A 131 1.51 -5.73 1.41
N ILE A 132 1.35 -6.79 2.21
CA ILE A 132 0.56 -6.77 3.46
C ILE A 132 1.37 -7.43 4.57
N GLY A 133 1.31 -6.84 5.76
CA GLY A 133 1.95 -7.35 6.95
C GLY A 133 0.97 -7.37 8.11
N TYR A 134 1.20 -8.30 9.03
CA TYR A 134 0.45 -8.43 10.28
C TYR A 134 1.41 -8.83 11.39
N GLY A 135 1.15 -8.35 12.60
CA GLY A 135 1.88 -8.77 13.77
C GLY A 135 1.31 -8.12 15.03
N THR A 136 1.79 -8.59 16.18
CA THR A 136 1.39 -8.12 17.51
C THR A 136 2.61 -8.01 18.42
N GLY A 137 2.51 -7.25 19.52
CA GLY A 137 3.55 -7.22 20.56
C GLY A 137 4.72 -6.27 20.29
N TYR A 138 4.48 -5.21 19.53
CA TYR A 138 5.49 -4.17 19.23
C TYR A 138 5.45 -3.05 20.27
N SER A 139 6.61 -2.46 20.56
CA SER A 139 6.74 -1.35 21.52
C SER A 139 6.15 -0.04 20.99
N ASP A 140 6.21 0.16 19.68
CA ASP A 140 5.74 1.36 19.01
C ASP A 140 5.49 1.12 17.50
N ASN A 141 4.81 2.08 16.86
CA ASN A 141 4.46 2.01 15.45
C ASN A 141 5.67 1.88 14.51
N LYS A 142 6.79 2.53 14.84
CA LYS A 142 7.99 2.49 14.00
C LYS A 142 8.64 1.12 14.06
N SER A 143 8.70 0.49 15.24
CA SER A 143 9.22 -0.87 15.42
C SER A 143 8.39 -1.89 14.64
N PHE A 144 7.05 -1.78 14.66
CA PHE A 144 6.16 -2.61 13.84
C PHE A 144 6.47 -2.46 12.35
N VAL A 145 6.45 -1.22 11.84
CA VAL A 145 6.69 -0.93 10.42
C VAL A 145 8.09 -1.41 9.99
N THR A 146 9.10 -1.25 10.85
CA THR A 146 10.47 -1.72 10.63
C THR A 146 10.47 -3.23 10.36
N VAL A 147 9.91 -4.00 11.29
CA VAL A 147 9.89 -5.48 11.22
C VAL A 147 9.12 -5.96 10.00
N ILE A 148 7.97 -5.34 9.68
CA ILE A 148 7.18 -5.75 8.51
C ILE A 148 7.96 -5.51 7.20
N ILE A 149 8.59 -4.35 7.04
CA ILE A 149 9.40 -4.06 5.84
C ILE A 149 10.64 -4.97 5.78
N ASP A 150 11.27 -5.25 6.93
CA ASP A 150 12.38 -6.20 7.03
C ASP A 150 11.96 -7.61 6.59
N ASN A 151 10.78 -8.05 6.99
CA ASN A 151 10.27 -9.36 6.62
C ASN A 151 10.06 -9.49 5.12
N TRP A 152 9.40 -8.51 4.48
CA TRP A 152 9.26 -8.51 3.02
C TRP A 152 10.61 -8.48 2.31
N TRP A 153 11.55 -7.66 2.79
CA TRP A 153 12.89 -7.63 2.22
C TRP A 153 13.57 -8.99 2.34
N ASN A 154 13.56 -9.59 3.53
CA ASN A 154 14.24 -10.85 3.85
C ASN A 154 13.80 -12.04 2.97
N GLU A 155 12.68 -11.94 2.25
CA GLU A 155 12.29 -12.90 1.21
C GLU A 155 13.35 -13.03 0.11
N TYR A 156 14.24 -12.02 -0.08
CA TYR A 156 15.39 -12.13 -0.98
C TYR A 156 16.26 -13.37 -0.68
N LYS A 157 16.30 -13.83 0.57
CA LYS A 157 17.09 -15.00 1.02
C LYS A 157 16.62 -16.31 0.40
N VAL A 158 15.36 -16.37 -0.04
CA VAL A 158 14.78 -17.54 -0.71
C VAL A 158 14.44 -17.27 -2.18
N ALA A 159 14.69 -16.05 -2.65
CA ALA A 159 14.62 -15.69 -4.05
C ALA A 159 15.95 -16.00 -4.77
N THR A 160 15.92 -16.06 -6.10
CA THR A 160 17.10 -16.28 -6.93
C THR A 160 17.10 -15.34 -8.12
N GLN A 161 18.27 -15.09 -8.72
CA GLN A 161 18.35 -14.33 -9.97
C GLN A 161 17.42 -14.90 -11.06
N ALA A 162 17.33 -16.22 -11.17
CA ALA A 162 16.46 -16.90 -12.14
C ALA A 162 14.96 -16.59 -11.96
N VAL A 163 14.52 -16.21 -10.76
CA VAL A 163 13.15 -15.72 -10.54
C VAL A 163 13.00 -14.32 -11.10
N LEU A 164 13.96 -13.41 -10.86
CA LEU A 164 13.93 -12.05 -11.40
C LEU A 164 13.98 -12.04 -12.94
N ASP A 165 14.76 -12.95 -13.54
CA ASP A 165 14.90 -13.08 -14.99
C ASP A 165 13.60 -13.49 -15.70
N LYS A 166 12.55 -13.89 -14.97
CA LYS A 166 11.22 -14.15 -15.55
C LYS A 166 10.37 -12.88 -15.73
N TYR A 167 10.73 -11.80 -15.04
CA TYR A 167 9.95 -10.57 -14.96
C TYR A 167 10.63 -9.39 -15.67
N VAL A 168 11.64 -9.66 -16.51
CA VAL A 168 12.30 -8.62 -17.30
C VAL A 168 11.28 -8.05 -18.29
N SER A 169 10.86 -6.82 -18.05
CA SER A 169 10.14 -6.03 -19.03
C SER A 169 11.15 -5.57 -20.09
N THR A 170 11.02 -6.13 -21.30
CA THR A 170 11.67 -5.62 -22.52
C THR A 170 11.21 -4.21 -22.84
#